data_AF-A0A4Y2JG38-F1
#
_entry.id   AF-A0A4Y2JG38-F1
#
_cell.length_a   1.000
_cell.length_b   1.000
_cell.length_c   1.000
_cell.angle_alpha   90.00
_cell.angle_beta   90.00
_cell.angle_gamma   90.00
#
_symmetry.space_group_name_H-M   'P 1'
#
loop_
_entity.id
_entity.type
_entity.pdbx_description
1 polymer ?
#
loop_
_entity_poly.entity_id
_entity_poly.type
_entity_poly.pdbx_seq_one_letter_code
_entity_poly.pdbx_strand_id
1 'polypeptide(L)'
;MLQFASSDSSAESEIAKPESMRRRNHLHEEMRWRAVGMLQAGARQSAVAKEMNMHRSVIHRLWNHYQRHQNASRRRGSGRRRITTTADDHYLLQCARRRRTLTARQLASQLSAAAGRPISHQTVSRRLHEGGLYA
;
A
#
# COMPACT_ATOMS: atom_id res chain seq x y z
N MET A 1 58.29 5.49 34.11
CA MET A 1 58.08 4.97 32.74
C MET A 1 57.04 3.85 32.81
N LEU A 2 55.88 4.06 32.22
CA LEU A 2 54.88 3.02 31.96
C LEU A 2 54.19 3.40 30.65
N GLN A 3 54.49 2.62 29.61
CA GLN A 3 53.87 2.69 28.30
C GLN A 3 52.48 2.08 28.40
N PHE A 4 51.46 2.74 27.85
CA PHE A 4 50.22 2.07 27.48
C PHE A 4 49.90 2.41 26.02
N ALA A 5 49.74 1.34 25.27
CA ALA A 5 49.58 1.30 23.84
C ALA A 5 48.24 1.91 23.39
N SER A 6 48.29 2.56 22.24
CA SER A 6 47.13 2.92 21.44
C SER A 6 46.19 1.73 21.25
N SER A 7 44.89 1.95 21.42
CA SER A 7 43.85 1.09 20.87
C SER A 7 42.81 1.98 20.23
N ASP A 8 43.00 2.21 18.92
CA ASP A 8 41.97 2.67 18.01
C ASP A 8 40.87 1.61 17.98
N SER A 9 39.68 1.97 18.47
CA SER A 9 38.45 1.21 18.25
C SER A 9 37.43 2.15 17.60
N SER A 10 37.69 2.46 16.33
CA SER A 10 36.71 3.09 15.47
C SER A 10 35.77 2.00 14.96
N ALA A 11 34.61 1.88 15.61
CA ALA A 11 33.53 1.03 15.14
C ALA A 11 33.06 1.54 13.77
N GLU A 12 33.35 0.78 12.72
CA GLU A 12 32.79 0.98 11.39
C GLU A 12 31.27 0.78 11.48
N SER A 13 30.51 1.87 11.49
CA SER A 13 29.08 1.80 11.25
C SER A 13 28.86 1.55 9.76
N GLU A 14 28.61 0.29 9.41
CA GLU A 14 28.13 -0.11 8.09
C GLU A 14 26.87 0.68 7.74
N ILE A 15 27.02 1.69 6.88
CA ILE A 15 25.91 2.43 6.30
C ILE A 15 25.20 1.46 5.34
N ALA A 16 24.05 0.95 5.80
CA ALA A 16 23.16 0.12 5.00
C ALA A 16 22.90 0.78 3.63
N LYS A 17 23.20 0.03 2.56
CA LYS A 17 22.99 0.44 1.16
C LYS A 17 21.53 0.88 0.95
N PRO A 18 21.27 2.02 0.27
CA PRO A 18 19.91 2.43 -0.01
C PRO A 18 19.26 1.45 -1.00
N GLU A 19 18.19 0.78 -0.56
CA GLU A 19 17.30 0.02 -1.43
C GLU A 19 16.87 0.88 -2.62
N SER A 20 16.98 0.30 -3.82
CA SER A 20 16.54 0.87 -5.09
C SER A 20 15.13 1.46 -5.00
N MET A 21 15.06 2.80 -4.87
CA MET A 21 13.80 3.52 -4.80
C MET A 21 13.10 3.47 -6.17
N ARG A 22 12.07 2.63 -6.28
CA ARG A 22 11.00 2.83 -7.28
C ARG A 22 10.63 4.32 -7.28
N ARG A 23 10.67 4.98 -8.44
CA ARG A 23 10.28 6.40 -8.59
C ARG A 23 8.83 6.58 -8.12
N ARG A 24 8.64 6.96 -6.85
CA ARG A 24 7.33 7.29 -6.29
C ARG A 24 7.14 8.78 -6.50
N ASN A 25 6.28 9.18 -7.43
CA ASN A 25 5.93 10.59 -7.69
C ASN A 25 5.08 11.22 -6.55
N HIS A 26 5.36 10.89 -5.29
CA HIS A 26 4.54 11.28 -4.14
C HIS A 26 5.40 11.98 -3.10
N LEU A 27 4.87 13.08 -2.55
CA LEU A 27 5.49 13.77 -1.43
C LEU A 27 5.67 12.84 -0.23
N HIS A 28 6.86 12.89 0.37
CA HIS A 28 7.17 12.21 1.62
C HIS A 28 6.23 12.69 2.74
N GLU A 29 5.91 11.76 3.64
CA GLU A 29 4.97 11.98 4.75
C GLU A 29 5.46 13.10 5.68
N GLU A 30 6.76 13.13 5.99
CA GLU A 30 7.39 14.18 6.79
C GLU A 30 7.20 15.57 6.18
N MET A 31 7.40 15.70 4.87
CA MET A 31 7.21 16.98 4.16
C MET A 31 5.74 17.43 4.19
N ARG A 32 4.80 16.49 4.18
CA ARG A 32 3.36 16.80 4.28
C ARG A 32 3.03 17.36 5.66
N TRP A 33 3.48 16.72 6.73
CA TRP A 33 3.24 17.20 8.10
C TRP A 33 3.94 18.52 8.38
N ARG A 34 5.18 18.70 7.92
CA ARG A 34 5.89 19.98 8.03
C ARG A 34 5.14 21.11 7.31
N ALA A 35 4.67 20.87 6.08
CA ALA A 35 3.88 21.86 5.35
C ALA A 35 2.55 22.19 6.03
N VAL A 36 1.86 21.19 6.58
CA VAL A 36 0.62 21.39 7.36
C VAL A 36 0.89 22.19 8.63
N GLY A 37 1.95 21.89 9.37
CA GLY A 37 2.33 22.65 10.57
C GLY A 37 2.57 24.13 10.29
N MET A 38 3.27 24.45 9.20
CA MET A 38 3.47 25.85 8.77
C MET A 38 2.14 26.54 8.42
N LEU A 39 1.23 25.85 7.73
CA LEU A 39 -0.07 26.39 7.36
C LEU A 39 -0.98 26.61 8.59
N GLN A 40 -0.92 25.70 9.58
CA GLN A 40 -1.63 25.88 10.85
C GLN A 40 -1.07 27.04 11.67
N ALA A 41 0.23 27.31 11.59
CA ALA A 41 0.87 28.49 12.18
C ALA A 41 0.57 29.81 11.44
N GLY A 42 -0.32 29.78 10.43
CA GLY A 42 -0.76 30.97 9.69
C GLY A 42 0.13 31.37 8.51
N ALA A 43 1.11 30.55 8.12
CA ALA A 43 1.95 30.84 6.98
C ALA A 43 1.13 30.86 5.66
N ARG A 44 1.46 31.80 4.77
CA ARG A 44 0.85 31.86 3.44
C ARG A 44 1.28 30.65 2.59
N GLN A 45 0.35 30.05 1.84
CA GLN A 45 0.66 28.89 0.97
C GLN A 45 1.82 29.14 -0.01
N SER A 46 2.00 30.38 -0.49
CA SER A 46 3.12 30.76 -1.36
C SER A 46 4.48 30.76 -0.64
N ALA A 47 4.51 31.12 0.65
CA ALA A 47 5.71 31.05 1.47
C ALA A 47 6.10 29.58 1.73
N VAL A 48 5.13 28.74 2.09
CA VAL A 48 5.34 27.29 2.29
C VAL A 48 5.82 26.62 1.00
N ALA A 49 5.27 27.01 -0.15
CA ALA A 49 5.69 26.50 -1.45
C ALA A 49 7.18 26.83 -1.76
N LYS A 50 7.60 28.07 -1.47
CA LYS A 50 9.00 28.50 -1.65
C LYS A 50 9.94 27.78 -0.69
N GLU A 51 9.59 27.72 0.60
CA GLU A 51 10.37 27.04 1.64
C GLU A 51 10.61 25.56 1.30
N MET A 52 9.58 24.90 0.79
CA MET A 52 9.62 23.46 0.50
C MET A 52 10.07 23.15 -0.93
N ASN A 53 10.43 24.16 -1.73
CA ASN A 53 10.72 24.04 -3.16
C ASN A 53 9.66 23.22 -3.94
N MET A 54 8.38 23.46 -3.62
CA MET A 54 7.24 22.76 -4.23
C MET A 54 6.37 23.73 -5.00
N HIS A 55 5.72 23.23 -6.05
CA HIS A 55 4.74 24.03 -6.77
C HIS A 55 3.54 24.37 -5.87
N ARG A 56 3.03 25.61 -5.93
CA ARG A 56 1.92 26.10 -5.10
C ARG A 56 0.67 25.20 -5.17
N SER A 57 0.40 24.59 -6.33
CA SER A 57 -0.74 23.66 -6.50
C SER A 57 -0.64 22.42 -5.61
N VAL A 58 0.57 21.98 -5.27
CA VAL A 58 0.81 20.84 -4.37
C VAL A 58 0.42 21.20 -2.95
N ILE A 59 0.86 22.37 -2.46
CA ILE A 59 0.49 22.90 -1.14
C ILE A 59 -1.01 23.14 -1.03
N HIS A 60 -1.63 23.71 -2.07
CA HIS A 60 -3.07 23.92 -2.11
C HIS A 60 -3.87 22.61 -2.02
N ARG A 61 -3.48 21.58 -2.80
CA ARG A 61 -4.13 20.25 -2.73
C ARG A 61 -3.94 19.60 -1.37
N LEU A 62 -2.74 19.72 -0.78
CA LEU A 62 -2.44 19.19 0.55
C LEU A 62 -3.29 19.88 1.62
N TRP A 63 -3.39 21.21 1.59
CA TRP A 63 -4.19 21.97 2.54
C TRP A 63 -5.68 21.62 2.45
N ASN A 64 -6.24 21.55 1.23
CA ASN A 64 -7.63 21.17 1.03
C ASN A 64 -7.91 19.74 1.50
N HIS A 65 -6.96 18.81 1.32
CA HIS A 65 -7.08 17.45 1.85
C HIS A 65 -7.09 17.46 3.39
N TYR A 66 -6.17 18.22 4.00
CA TYR A 66 -6.08 18.34 5.45
C TYR A 66 -7.35 18.94 6.06
N GLN A 67 -7.88 20.03 5.51
CA GLN A 67 -9.12 20.64 5.98
C GLN A 67 -10.32 19.69 5.94
N ARG A 68 -10.39 18.80 4.94
CA ARG A 68 -11.50 17.85 4.78
C ARG A 68 -11.39 16.63 5.68
N HIS A 69 -10.18 16.21 6.03
CA HIS A 69 -9.95 14.89 6.64
C HIS A 69 -9.13 14.93 7.92
N GLN A 70 -8.70 16.12 8.35
CA GLN A 70 -7.79 16.37 9.49
C GLN A 70 -6.56 15.46 9.46
N ASN A 71 -6.10 15.16 8.24
CA ASN A 71 -5.03 14.20 8.02
C ASN A 71 -4.19 14.64 6.81
N ALA A 72 -2.88 14.72 7.00
CA ALA A 72 -1.93 15.05 5.94
C ALA A 72 -1.47 13.78 5.18
N SER A 73 -1.68 12.62 5.81
CA SER A 73 -1.20 11.35 5.28
C SER A 73 -1.95 10.90 4.06
N ARG A 74 -1.24 10.16 3.22
CA ARG A 74 -1.83 9.59 2.02
C ARG A 74 -2.76 8.45 2.40
N ARG A 75 -4.02 8.53 1.96
CA ARG A 75 -4.92 7.38 1.98
C ARG A 75 -4.40 6.25 1.09
N ARG A 76 -4.38 5.03 1.62
CA ARG A 76 -4.20 3.82 0.81
C ARG A 76 -5.39 3.73 -0.15
N GLY A 77 -5.10 3.51 -1.43
CA GLY A 77 -6.16 3.25 -2.41
C GLY A 77 -6.88 1.95 -2.05
N SER A 78 -8.20 1.91 -2.23
CA SER A 78 -9.03 0.72 -1.99
C SER A 78 -8.80 -0.41 -3.01
N GLY A 79 -7.99 -0.17 -4.05
CA GLY A 79 -7.73 -1.11 -5.12
C GLY A 79 -8.93 -1.33 -6.03
N ARG A 80 -8.83 -2.31 -6.94
CA ARG A 80 -9.93 -2.71 -7.80
C ARG A 80 -10.94 -3.51 -6.98
N ARG A 81 -12.23 -3.15 -7.08
CA ARG A 81 -13.32 -3.91 -6.46
C ARG A 81 -13.29 -5.37 -6.91
N ARG A 82 -13.45 -6.29 -5.95
CA ARG A 82 -13.50 -7.73 -6.21
C ARG A 82 -14.87 -8.09 -6.81
N ILE A 83 -14.86 -8.96 -7.82
CA ILE A 83 -16.11 -9.50 -8.40
C ILE A 83 -16.73 -10.59 -7.52
N THR A 84 -15.92 -11.33 -6.76
CA THR A 84 -16.37 -12.32 -5.78
C THR A 84 -16.55 -11.66 -4.42
N THR A 85 -17.50 -12.19 -3.65
CA THR A 85 -17.74 -11.84 -2.26
C THR A 85 -17.05 -12.84 -1.33
N THR A 86 -16.92 -12.48 -0.05
CA THR A 86 -16.37 -13.39 0.96
C THR A 86 -17.16 -14.71 1.05
N ALA A 87 -18.49 -14.66 0.90
CA ALA A 87 -19.33 -15.85 0.90
C ALA A 87 -19.05 -16.76 -0.31
N ASP A 88 -18.85 -16.18 -1.50
CA ASP A 88 -18.45 -16.94 -2.70
C ASP A 88 -17.09 -17.62 -2.48
N ASP A 89 -16.13 -16.89 -1.92
CA ASP A 89 -14.77 -17.40 -1.66
C ASP A 89 -14.84 -18.58 -0.66
N HIS A 90 -15.68 -18.48 0.39
CA HIS A 90 -15.90 -19.58 1.34
C HIS A 90 -16.54 -20.81 0.69
N TYR A 91 -17.57 -20.59 -0.15
CA TYR A 91 -18.22 -21.66 -0.91
C TYR A 91 -17.21 -22.38 -1.82
N LEU A 92 -16.36 -21.63 -2.52
CA LEU A 92 -15.33 -22.19 -3.39
C LEU A 92 -14.35 -23.08 -2.63
N LEU A 93 -13.84 -22.61 -1.48
CA LEU A 93 -12.89 -23.38 -0.66
C LEU A 93 -13.54 -24.65 -0.11
N GLN A 94 -14.80 -24.58 0.32
CA GLN A 94 -15.55 -25.73 0.80
C GLN A 94 -15.80 -26.75 -0.32
N CYS A 95 -16.23 -26.30 -1.50
CA CYS A 95 -16.47 -27.17 -2.64
C CYS A 95 -15.18 -27.84 -3.13
N ALA A 96 -14.08 -27.09 -3.23
CA ALA A 96 -12.78 -27.64 -3.60
C ALA A 96 -12.27 -28.71 -2.61
N ARG A 97 -12.46 -28.49 -1.31
CA ARG A 97 -12.06 -29.48 -0.28
C ARG A 97 -12.92 -30.75 -0.32
N ARG A 98 -14.23 -30.60 -0.52
CA ARG A 98 -15.18 -31.74 -0.56
C ARG A 98 -15.09 -32.53 -1.87
N ARG A 99 -14.90 -31.85 -3.00
CA ARG A 99 -14.91 -32.43 -4.34
C ARG A 99 -13.61 -32.12 -5.05
N ARG A 100 -12.54 -32.79 -4.63
CA ARG A 100 -11.15 -32.55 -5.09
C ARG A 100 -10.94 -32.70 -6.60
N THR A 101 -11.83 -33.42 -7.29
CA THR A 101 -11.79 -33.67 -8.74
C THR A 101 -12.40 -32.53 -9.57
N LEU A 102 -13.11 -31.57 -8.95
CA LEU A 102 -13.69 -30.46 -9.69
C LEU A 102 -12.62 -29.47 -10.13
N THR A 103 -12.67 -29.10 -11.40
CA THR A 103 -11.77 -28.10 -11.99
C THR A 103 -12.23 -26.68 -11.64
N ALA A 104 -11.28 -25.74 -11.62
CA ALA A 104 -11.60 -24.32 -11.43
C ALA A 104 -12.60 -23.79 -12.48
N ARG A 105 -12.59 -24.35 -13.70
CA ARG A 105 -13.54 -23.99 -14.77
C ARG A 105 -14.96 -24.44 -14.43
N GLN A 106 -15.14 -25.67 -13.94
CA GLN A 106 -16.44 -26.17 -13.51
C GLN A 106 -16.98 -25.39 -12.31
N LEU A 107 -16.13 -25.09 -11.33
CA LEU A 107 -16.49 -24.26 -10.18
C LEU A 107 -16.89 -22.84 -10.60
N ALA A 108 -16.19 -22.25 -11.57
CA ALA A 108 -16.54 -20.94 -12.11
C ALA A 108 -17.90 -20.94 -12.80
N SER A 109 -18.19 -21.95 -13.63
CA SER A 109 -19.50 -22.10 -14.27
C SER A 109 -20.63 -22.24 -13.26
N GLN A 110 -20.45 -23.09 -12.23
CA GLN A 110 -21.46 -23.28 -11.17
C GLN A 110 -21.70 -21.99 -10.36
N LEU A 111 -20.63 -21.33 -9.94
CA LEU A 111 -20.72 -20.10 -9.17
C LEU A 111 -21.30 -18.95 -10.00
N SER A 112 -20.95 -18.86 -11.28
CA SER A 112 -21.48 -17.86 -12.19
C SER A 112 -22.98 -18.03 -12.41
N ALA A 113 -23.44 -19.28 -12.60
CA ALA A 113 -24.86 -19.60 -12.74
C ALA A 113 -25.64 -19.29 -11.45
N ALA A 114 -25.10 -19.65 -10.28
CA ALA A 114 -25.75 -19.42 -9.00
C ALA A 114 -25.80 -17.93 -8.60
N ALA A 115 -24.71 -17.19 -8.85
CA ALA A 115 -24.60 -15.78 -8.47
C ALA A 115 -25.16 -14.81 -9.52
N GLY A 116 -25.57 -15.29 -10.70
CA GLY A 116 -26.10 -14.47 -11.79
C GLY A 116 -25.10 -13.45 -12.36
N ARG A 117 -23.79 -13.65 -12.14
CA ARG A 117 -22.71 -12.76 -12.61
C ARG A 117 -21.61 -13.54 -13.31
N PRO A 118 -21.00 -13.02 -14.39
CA PRO A 118 -19.93 -13.71 -15.10
C PRO A 118 -18.65 -13.75 -14.25
N ILE A 119 -18.29 -14.93 -13.77
CA ILE A 119 -17.06 -15.15 -12.97
C ILE A 119 -16.11 -16.02 -13.80
N SER A 120 -14.90 -15.51 -14.04
CA SER A 120 -13.90 -16.22 -14.84
C SER A 120 -13.19 -17.31 -14.03
N HIS A 121 -12.75 -18.38 -14.72
CA HIS A 121 -11.97 -19.44 -14.07
C HIS A 121 -10.64 -18.93 -13.48
N GLN A 122 -10.02 -17.89 -14.06
CA GLN A 122 -8.81 -17.28 -13.49
C GLN A 122 -9.12 -16.55 -12.16
N THR A 123 -10.34 -16.03 -12.00
CA THR A 123 -10.77 -15.45 -10.73
C THR A 123 -10.88 -16.56 -9.69
N VAL A 124 -11.55 -17.66 -10.01
CA VAL A 124 -11.69 -18.82 -9.12
C VAL A 124 -10.33 -19.44 -8.75
N SER A 125 -9.44 -19.67 -9.72
CA SER A 125 -8.10 -20.20 -9.45
C SER A 125 -7.33 -19.29 -8.48
N ARG A 126 -7.36 -17.96 -8.68
CA ARG A 126 -6.75 -17.02 -7.73
C ARG A 126 -7.32 -17.15 -6.32
N ARG A 127 -8.64 -17.36 -6.17
CA ARG A 127 -9.26 -17.59 -4.85
C ARG A 127 -8.85 -18.89 -4.20
N LEU A 128 -8.75 -19.95 -4.98
CA LEU A 128 -8.29 -21.24 -4.49
C LEU A 128 -6.84 -21.14 -4.02
N HIS A 129 -5.97 -20.48 -4.78
CA HIS A 129 -4.56 -20.27 -4.40
C HIS A 129 -4.44 -19.36 -3.18
N GLU A 130 -5.22 -18.26 -3.09
CA GLU A 130 -5.29 -17.40 -1.89
C GLU A 130 -5.71 -18.20 -0.63
N GLY A 131 -6.52 -19.26 -0.80
CA GLY A 131 -6.90 -20.18 0.28
C GLY A 131 -6.01 -21.42 0.43
N GLY A 132 -4.85 -21.46 -0.23
CA GLY A 132 -3.87 -22.55 -0.12
C GLY A 132 -4.26 -23.85 -0.82
N LEU A 133 -5.20 -23.80 -1.77
CA LEU A 133 -5.63 -24.96 -2.55
C LEU A 133 -5.10 -24.85 -3.98
N TYR A 134 -4.62 -25.98 -4.52
CA TYR A 134 -4.08 -26.08 -5.89
C TYR A 134 -2.91 -25.11 -6.13
N ALA A 135 -1.91 -25.12 -5.24
CA ALA A 135 -0.66 -24.38 -5.38
C ALA A 135 0.23 -24.95 -6.49
#